data_AF-A0A817C0M3-F1
#
_entry.id   AF-A0A817C0M3-F1
#
_cell.length_a   1.000
_cell.length_b   1.000
_cell.length_c   1.000
_cell.angle_alpha   90.00
_cell.angle_beta   90.00
_cell.angle_gamma   90.00
#
_symmetry.space_group_name_H-M   'P 1'
#
loop_
_entity.id
_entity.type
_entity.pdbx_description
1 polymer ?
#
loop_
_entity_poly.entity_id
_entity_poly.type
_entity_poly.pdbx_seq_one_letter_code
_entity_poly.pdbx_strand_id
1 'polypeptide(L)' 'MNDGSFDEYVCGDESLFALKSNNIKMKEAAAIPLVCETSYQELFKKASSPIGVERKIVICGGSTATG' A
#
# COMPACT_ATOMS: atom_id res chain seq x y z
N MET A 1 22.56 -3.63 -2.58
CA MET A 1 21.19 -3.27 -2.96
C MET A 1 21.30 -2.23 -4.06
N ASN A 2 21.32 -2.69 -5.31
CA ASN A 2 21.12 -1.85 -6.50
C ASN A 2 19.63 -2.00 -6.90
N ASP A 3 18.75 -1.96 -5.90
CA ASP A 3 17.36 -2.37 -6.03
C ASP A 3 16.51 -1.11 -5.92
N GLY A 4 15.98 -0.67 -7.05
CA GLY A 4 15.14 0.51 -7.19
C GLY A 4 14.17 0.34 -8.34
N SER A 5 12.98 0.94 -8.22
CA SER A 5 11.95 0.89 -9.26
C SER A 5 12.00 2.07 -10.23
N PHE A 6 12.91 3.03 -10.00
CA PHE A 6 13.11 4.18 -10.88
C PHE A 6 14.17 3.85 -11.94
N ASP A 7 13.81 2.94 -12.83
CA ASP A 7 14.63 2.47 -13.95
C ASP A 7 13.72 2.00 -15.09
N GLU A 8 14.27 1.72 -16.28
CA GLU A 8 13.52 1.18 -17.42
C GLU A 8 13.04 -0.25 -17.17
N TYR A 9 13.80 -1.02 -16.41
CA TYR A 9 13.51 -2.41 -16.05
C TYR A 9 13.68 -2.62 -14.56
N VAL A 10 12.77 -3.39 -13.96
CA VAL A 10 12.86 -3.79 -12.55
C VAL A 10 12.81 -5.31 -12.45
N CYS A 11 13.70 -5.87 -11.64
CA CYS A 11 13.65 -7.27 -11.24
C CYS A 11 13.19 -7.32 -9.78
N GLY A 12 12.24 -8.20 -9.48
CA GLY A 12 11.72 -8.37 -8.13
C GLY A 12 11.16 -9.76 -7.94
N ASP A 13 10.96 -10.13 -6.68
CA ASP A 13 10.29 -11.38 -6.32
C ASP A 13 8.82 -11.34 -6.76
N GLU A 14 8.31 -12.45 -7.34
CA GLU A 14 6.93 -12.56 -7.81
C GLU A 14 5.91 -12.24 -6.70
N SER A 15 6.21 -12.58 -5.44
CA SER A 15 5.35 -12.30 -4.29
C SER A 15 5.14 -10.81 -4.01
N LEU A 16 5.98 -9.94 -4.57
CA LEU A 16 5.86 -8.48 -4.46
C LEU A 16 5.02 -7.86 -5.58
N PHE A 17 4.62 -8.65 -6.58
CA PHE A 17 3.80 -8.19 -7.70
C PHE A 17 2.33 -8.60 -7.54
N ALA A 18 1.45 -7.74 -8.02
CA ALA A 18 0.02 -8.00 -8.11
C ALA A 18 -0.51 -7.65 -9.49
N LEU A 19 -1.53 -8.38 -9.94
CA LEU A 19 -2.22 -8.06 -11.19
C LEU A 19 -2.95 -6.73 -11.08
N LYS A 20 -2.72 -5.83 -12.04
CA LYS A 20 -3.44 -4.56 -12.13
C LYS A 20 -4.92 -4.82 -12.41
N SER A 21 -5.80 -4.24 -11.59
CA SER A 21 -7.25 -4.28 -11.87
C SER A 21 -7.59 -3.61 -13.21
N ASN A 22 -8.65 -4.09 -13.86
CA ASN A 22 -9.08 -3.61 -15.18
C ASN A 22 -9.66 -2.18 -15.17
N ASN A 23 -10.09 -1.69 -14.01
CA ASN A 23 -10.75 -0.40 -13.86
C ASN A 23 -9.81 0.77 -13.50
N ILE A 24 -8.49 0.55 -13.42
CA ILE A 24 -7.50 1.60 -13.09
C ILE A 24 -6.40 1.69 -14.15
N LYS A 25 -5.87 2.90 -14.33
CA LYS A 25 -4.70 3.17 -15.19
C LYS A 25 -3.42 2.77 -14.48
N MET A 26 -2.37 2.50 -15.24
CA MET A 26 -1.06 2.14 -14.66
C MET A 26 -0.49 3.25 -13.75
N LYS A 27 -0.73 4.52 -14.12
CA LYS A 27 -0.35 5.68 -13.30
C LYS A 27 -0.98 5.67 -11.91
N GLU A 28 -2.23 5.23 -11.81
CA GLU A 28 -2.95 5.10 -10.53
C GLU A 28 -2.46 3.87 -9.78
N ALA A 29 -2.31 2.75 -10.49
CA ALA A 29 -1.83 1.49 -9.93
C ALA A 29 -0.43 1.61 -9.31
N ALA A 30 0.47 2.40 -9.89
CA ALA A 30 1.83 2.58 -9.38
C ALA A 30 1.88 3.25 -7.99
N ALA A 31 0.84 3.99 -7.60
CA ALA A 31 0.78 4.67 -6.29
C ALA A 31 0.25 3.78 -5.17
N ILE A 32 -0.37 2.63 -5.50
CA ILE A 32 -1.07 1.76 -4.54
C ILE A 32 -0.13 0.94 -3.66
N PRO A 33 0.91 0.23 -4.19
CA PRO A 33 1.59 -0.82 -3.45
C PRO A 33 2.11 -0.37 -2.09
N LEU A 34 2.99 0.63 -2.07
CA LEU A 34 3.64 1.06 -0.84
C LEU A 34 2.64 1.66 0.17
N VAL A 35 1.76 2.54 -0.32
CA VAL A 35 0.88 3.34 0.53
C VAL A 35 -0.24 2.49 1.11
N CYS A 36 -0.96 1.75 0.26
CA CYS A 36 -2.08 0.95 0.69
C CYS A 36 -1.64 -0.27 1.49
N GLU A 37 -0.49 -0.89 1.16
CA GLU A 37 0.05 -1.97 1.99
C GLU A 37 0.39 -1.46 3.39
N THR A 38 1.04 -0.30 3.51
CA THR A 38 1.36 0.30 4.81
C THR A 38 0.10 0.50 5.65
N SER A 39 -0.92 1.17 5.10
CA SER A 39 -2.18 1.40 5.83
C SER A 39 -2.90 0.08 6.15
N TYR A 40 -2.88 -0.90 5.25
CA TYR A 40 -3.51 -2.20 5.47
C TYR A 40 -2.82 -3.01 6.58
N GLN A 41 -1.49 -3.06 6.57
CA GLN A 41 -0.72 -3.75 7.60
C GLN A 41 -1.00 -3.16 8.98
N GLU A 42 -1.03 -1.84 9.11
CA GLU A 42 -1.31 -1.19 10.40
C GLU A 42 -2.76 -1.39 10.86
N LEU A 43 -3.75 -1.17 9.98
CA LEU A 43 -5.17 -1.24 10.35
C LEU A 43 -5.68 -2.67 10.62
N PHE A 44 -5.13 -3.68 9.94
CA PHE A 44 -5.69 -5.03 9.95
C PHE A 44 -4.74 -6.11 10.48
N LYS A 45 -3.42 -5.92 10.41
CA LYS A 45 -2.45 -6.96 10.82
C LYS A 45 -1.70 -6.65 12.11
N LYS A 46 -1.33 -5.39 12.35
CA LYS A 46 -0.44 -4.99 13.45
C LYS A 46 -1.12 -4.26 14.59
N ALA A 47 -2.21 -3.53 14.32
CA ALA A 47 -3.01 -2.96 15.41
C ALA A 47 -3.39 -4.06 16.41
N SER A 48 -3.27 -3.76 17.71
CA SER A 48 -3.46 -4.72 18.81
C SER A 48 -4.79 -5.48 18.76
N SER A 49 -5.77 -4.96 18.02
CA SER A 49 -6.89 -5.71 17.48
C SER A 49 -7.23 -5.13 16.10
N PRO A 50 -7.52 -5.94 15.07
CA PRO A 50 -7.94 -5.46 13.76
C PRO A 50 -9.12 -4.49 13.88
N ILE A 51 -9.21 -3.50 12.99
CA ILE A 51 -10.34 -2.56 12.97
C ILE A 51 -11.69 -3.32 13.01
N GLY A 52 -12.56 -2.94 13.94
CA GLY A 52 -13.83 -3.61 14.21
C GLY A 52 -14.88 -2.65 14.76
N VAL A 53 -16.11 -3.16 14.94
CA VAL A 53 -17.25 -2.38 15.44
C VAL A 53 -16.91 -1.87 16.85
N GLU A 54 -17.10 -0.56 17.10
CA GLU A 54 -16.81 0.14 18.37
C GLU A 54 -15.36 0.62 18.64
N ARG A 55 -14.57 0.90 17.60
CA ARG A 55 -13.25 1.56 17.75
C ARG A 55 -13.23 2.97 17.13
N LYS A 56 -12.49 3.88 17.78
CA LYS A 56 -12.15 5.20 17.25
C LYS A 56 -10.69 5.19 16.81
N ILE A 57 -10.43 5.70 15.61
CA ILE A 57 -9.09 5.79 15.03
C ILE A 57 -8.77 7.26 14.85
N VAL A 58 -7.53 7.63 15.16
CA VAL A 58 -6.97 8.95 14.84
C VAL A 58 -6.01 8.75 13.69
N ILE A 59 -6.25 9.45 12.59
CA ILE A 59 -5.34 9.43 11.44
C ILE A 59 -4.63 10.77 11.36
N CYS A 60 -3.29 10.72 11.35
CA CYS A 60 -2.45 11.90 11.26
C CYS A 60 -2.03 12.12 9.81
N GLY A 61 -2.10 13.37 9.33
CA GLY A 61 -1.66 13.71 7.97
C GLY A 61 -2.60 13.23 6.85
N GLY A 62 -3.91 13.16 7.09
CA GLY A 62 -4.88 12.55 6.17
C GLY A 62 -5.18 13.27 4.85
N SER A 63 -4.43 14.33 4.53
CA SER A 63 -4.41 14.92 3.18
C SER A 63 -3.28 14.36 2.32
N THR A 64 -2.51 13.40 2.83
CA THR A 64 -1.36 12.77 2.16
C THR A 64 -1.58 11.27 2.03
N ALA A 65 -0.67 10.56 1.37
CA ALA A 65 -0.95 9.25 0.80
C ALA A 65 -1.44 8.18 1.81
N THR A 66 -0.77 8.03 2.97
CA THR A 66 -1.05 6.95 3.93
C THR A 66 -2.13 7.29 4.97
N GLY A 67 -2.44 8.58 5.11
CA GLY A 67 -3.31 9.10 6.18
C GLY A 67 -4.79 9.18 5.80
#